data_AF-A0A9Q2WCE2-F1
#
_entry.id   AF-A0A9Q2WCE2-F1
#
_cell.length_a   1.000
_cell.length_b   1.000
_cell.length_c   1.000
_cell.angle_alpha   90.00
_cell.angle_beta   90.00
_cell.angle_gamma   90.00
#
_symmetry.space_group_name_H-M   'P 1'
#
loop_
_entity.id
_entity.type
_entity.pdbx_description
1 polymer ?
#
loop_
_entity_poly.entity_id
_entity_poly.type
_entity_poly.pdbx_seq_one_letter_code
_entity_poly.pdbx_strand_id
1 'polypeptide(L)'
;MQLQKLVNMFGGDLLQRYGQKVHKLTLHGGFSCPNRDGTIGRGGCTFCNVASFADEAQQHKSIAEQLAHQASLVNRAKQYLAYFQAYTSTWAEVQVLRAMYQQAVAQANIVGLCVGTRPDCVPDAVLDLLSEYKEKGYEIWLELGLQTAHDKTLHRINRGHDFACYQRTTRLARERGLKVCSHLIVGLPGEGQQHGLETLEKVVETGVDGIKLHPLHIVTGSIMAKAWEAGRLSGIELDDYTVTAGEMIRHTPPEIVYHRISASARRPTLLAPLWCENRWTGMLEIDRYLQENGVQGSALGRPWVPPLPATAA
;
A
#
# COMPACT_ATOMS: atom_id res chain seq x y z
N MET A 1 2.72 15.13 -16.74
CA MET A 1 3.28 14.19 -15.76
C MET A 1 3.52 12.84 -16.43
N GLN A 2 4.77 12.40 -16.52
CA GLN A 2 5.13 11.12 -17.15
C GLN A 2 5.88 10.25 -16.15
N LEU A 3 5.32 10.11 -14.94
CA LEU A 3 5.97 9.47 -13.80
C LEU A 3 6.49 8.06 -14.10
N GLN A 4 5.85 7.31 -14.99
CA GLN A 4 6.35 5.99 -15.43
C GLN A 4 7.71 6.02 -16.14
N LYS A 5 8.16 7.19 -16.62
CA LYS A 5 9.51 7.40 -17.17
C LYS A 5 10.56 7.63 -16.08
N LEU A 6 10.13 8.04 -14.89
CA LEU A 6 11.00 8.42 -13.78
C LEU A 6 11.02 7.36 -12.66
N VAL A 7 9.96 6.56 -12.57
CA VAL A 7 9.72 5.59 -11.49
C VAL A 7 9.13 4.31 -12.07
N ASN A 8 9.56 3.16 -11.55
CA ASN A 8 8.96 1.86 -11.84
C ASN A 8 7.57 1.77 -11.18
N MET A 9 6.57 2.34 -11.85
CA MET A 9 5.20 2.39 -11.36
C MET A 9 4.44 1.11 -11.67
N PHE A 10 3.64 0.62 -10.71
CA PHE A 10 2.89 -0.63 -10.79
C PHE A 10 1.99 -0.76 -12.02
N GLY A 11 1.34 0.32 -12.44
CA GLY A 11 0.54 0.32 -13.67
C GLY A 11 1.37 0.11 -14.94
N GLY A 12 2.61 0.61 -14.96
CA GLY A 12 3.58 0.41 -16.04
C GLY A 12 4.15 -1.01 -16.04
N ASP A 13 4.56 -1.51 -14.88
CA ASP A 13 5.02 -2.90 -14.70
C ASP A 13 3.96 -3.90 -15.18
N LEU A 14 2.71 -3.76 -14.73
CA LEU A 14 1.62 -4.64 -15.15
C LEU A 14 1.32 -4.53 -16.64
N LEU A 15 1.34 -3.30 -17.20
CA LEU A 15 1.13 -3.11 -18.63
C LEU A 15 2.19 -3.84 -19.45
N GLN A 16 3.45 -3.83 -19.01
CA GLN A 16 4.54 -4.54 -19.66
C GLN A 16 4.35 -6.06 -19.58
N ARG A 17 4.01 -6.59 -18.40
CA ARG A 17 3.90 -8.06 -18.18
C ARG A 17 2.64 -8.67 -18.79
N TYR A 18 1.53 -7.94 -18.82
CA TYR A 18 0.25 -8.43 -19.33
C TYR A 18 -0.07 -7.96 -20.75
N GLY A 19 0.72 -7.04 -21.32
CA GLY A 19 0.45 -6.42 -22.63
C GLY A 19 -0.80 -5.53 -22.66
N GLN A 20 -1.46 -5.34 -21.52
CA GLN A 20 -2.66 -4.51 -21.39
C GLN A 20 -2.80 -3.94 -19.98
N LYS A 21 -3.65 -2.92 -19.83
CA LYS A 21 -3.89 -2.29 -18.53
C LYS A 21 -4.62 -3.26 -17.58
N VAL A 22 -4.04 -3.43 -16.39
CA VAL A 22 -4.62 -4.17 -15.27
C VAL A 22 -4.92 -3.18 -14.14
N HIS A 23 -6.10 -3.25 -13.53
CA HIS A 23 -6.51 -2.33 -12.46
C HIS A 23 -6.83 -3.06 -11.14
N LYS A 24 -6.50 -2.45 -10.00
CA LYS A 24 -6.90 -2.99 -8.68
C LYS A 24 -8.34 -2.60 -8.38
N LEU A 25 -9.20 -3.57 -8.11
CA LEU A 25 -10.57 -3.34 -7.63
C LEU A 25 -10.59 -3.54 -6.12
N THR A 26 -10.87 -2.46 -5.38
CA THR A 26 -10.85 -2.47 -3.92
C THR A 26 -12.07 -3.19 -3.37
N LEU A 27 -11.83 -4.13 -2.46
CA LEU A 27 -12.83 -4.98 -1.82
C LEU A 27 -12.81 -4.82 -0.31
N HIS A 28 -13.99 -4.96 0.29
CA HIS A 28 -14.22 -5.01 1.72
C HIS A 28 -14.66 -6.43 2.11
N GLY A 29 -13.76 -7.20 2.72
CA GLY A 29 -14.04 -8.59 3.13
C GLY A 29 -14.89 -8.76 4.38
N GLY A 30 -15.29 -7.66 5.03
CA GLY A 30 -16.08 -7.69 6.28
C GLY A 30 -15.25 -8.04 7.51
N PHE A 31 -13.92 -7.98 7.40
CA PHE A 31 -12.99 -8.26 8.50
C PHE A 31 -12.88 -7.07 9.47
N SER A 32 -12.45 -7.37 10.68
CA SER A 32 -12.00 -6.37 11.65
C SER A 32 -10.46 -6.25 11.65
N CYS A 33 -9.93 -5.50 12.61
CA CYS A 33 -8.51 -5.42 12.89
C CYS A 33 -8.27 -5.77 14.37
N PRO A 34 -7.33 -6.67 14.68
CA PRO A 34 -7.06 -7.07 16.07
C PRO A 34 -6.53 -5.94 16.96
N ASN A 35 -6.07 -4.83 16.36
CA ASN A 35 -5.68 -3.63 17.08
C ASN A 35 -6.87 -2.80 17.55
N ARG A 36 -8.05 -3.06 16.99
CA ARG A 36 -9.29 -2.33 17.23
C ARG A 36 -10.22 -3.13 18.12
N ASP A 37 -10.36 -4.42 17.85
CA ASP A 37 -11.33 -5.30 18.53
C ASP A 37 -10.91 -5.73 19.95
N GLY A 38 -9.69 -5.45 20.37
CA GLY A 38 -9.20 -5.77 21.71
C GLY A 38 -8.30 -7.01 21.79
N THR A 39 -8.10 -7.74 20.69
CA THR A 39 -7.30 -8.98 20.69
C THR A 39 -5.80 -8.72 20.87
N ILE A 40 -5.24 -7.76 20.15
CA ILE A 40 -3.83 -7.34 20.25
C ILE A 40 -3.72 -5.97 20.91
N GLY A 41 -4.64 -5.07 20.57
CA GLY A 41 -4.68 -3.72 21.10
C GLY A 41 -6.10 -3.19 21.12
N ARG A 42 -6.29 -1.99 21.68
CA ARG A 42 -7.59 -1.31 21.72
C ARG A 42 -7.52 0.01 20.97
N GLY A 43 -8.61 0.39 20.32
CA GLY A 43 -8.78 1.70 19.70
C GLY A 43 -8.13 1.87 18.30
N GLY A 44 -7.34 0.93 17.83
CA GLY A 44 -6.69 1.01 16.53
C GLY A 44 -5.44 1.89 16.50
N CYS A 45 -4.77 1.92 15.35
CA CYS A 45 -3.62 2.80 15.14
C CYS A 45 -4.09 4.26 15.20
N THR A 46 -3.28 5.14 15.78
CA THR A 46 -3.70 6.51 16.12
C THR A 46 -4.09 7.37 14.90
N PHE A 47 -3.55 7.03 13.72
CA PHE A 47 -3.83 7.69 12.44
C PHE A 47 -5.02 7.11 11.68
N CYS A 48 -5.51 5.93 12.07
CA CYS A 48 -6.38 5.14 11.22
C CYS A 48 -7.86 5.47 11.44
N ASN A 49 -8.56 5.78 10.35
CA ASN A 49 -10.00 5.65 10.21
C ASN A 49 -10.29 4.96 8.88
N VAL A 50 -10.86 3.75 8.90
CA VAL A 50 -11.03 2.93 7.69
C VAL A 50 -12.01 3.57 6.70
N ALA A 51 -13.01 4.29 7.20
CA ALA A 51 -13.94 5.07 6.37
C ALA A 51 -13.26 6.19 5.55
N SER A 52 -11.99 6.52 5.84
CA SER A 52 -11.21 7.49 5.04
C SER A 52 -10.64 6.91 3.75
N PHE A 53 -10.58 5.57 3.61
CA PHE A 53 -9.98 4.90 2.46
C PHE A 53 -10.72 3.65 1.97
N ALA A 54 -11.81 3.25 2.62
CA ALA A 54 -12.70 2.17 2.19
C ALA A 54 -14.18 2.59 2.34
N ASP A 55 -15.02 2.08 1.44
CA ASP A 55 -16.48 2.23 1.53
C ASP A 55 -17.05 1.13 2.45
N GLU A 56 -17.37 1.50 3.68
CA GLU A 56 -17.88 0.57 4.70
C GLU A 56 -19.19 -0.11 4.28
N ALA A 57 -20.01 0.50 3.40
CA ALA A 57 -21.26 -0.12 2.95
C ALA A 57 -21.01 -1.37 2.09
N GLN A 58 -19.83 -1.52 1.49
CA GLN A 58 -19.49 -2.69 0.68
C GLN A 58 -19.39 -3.97 1.52
N GLN A 59 -19.19 -3.87 2.84
CA GLN A 59 -19.03 -5.03 3.72
C GLN A 59 -20.25 -5.98 3.74
N HIS A 60 -21.43 -5.47 3.37
CA HIS A 60 -22.67 -6.23 3.35
C HIS A 60 -22.96 -6.90 1.98
N LYS A 61 -22.11 -6.67 0.98
CA LYS A 61 -22.25 -7.25 -0.36
C LYS A 61 -21.30 -8.43 -0.55
N SER A 62 -21.70 -9.39 -1.36
CA SER A 62 -20.82 -10.48 -1.76
C SER A 62 -19.61 -9.96 -2.55
N ILE A 63 -18.52 -10.73 -2.55
CA ILE A 63 -17.30 -10.35 -3.28
C ILE A 63 -17.57 -10.19 -4.79
N ALA A 64 -18.43 -11.04 -5.36
CA ALA A 64 -18.82 -10.94 -6.76
C ALA A 64 -19.57 -9.63 -7.07
N GLU A 65 -20.52 -9.22 -6.22
CA GLU A 65 -21.25 -7.96 -6.39
C GLU A 65 -20.32 -6.74 -6.24
N GLN A 66 -19.40 -6.77 -5.27
CA GLN A 66 -18.41 -5.72 -5.10
C GLN A 66 -17.52 -5.60 -6.34
N LEU A 67 -17.04 -6.72 -6.89
CA LEU A 67 -16.21 -6.73 -8.11
C LEU A 67 -16.98 -6.18 -9.32
N ALA A 68 -18.22 -6.62 -9.54
CA ALA A 68 -19.05 -6.12 -10.64
C ALA A 68 -19.30 -4.60 -10.52
N HIS A 69 -19.61 -4.13 -9.31
CA HIS A 69 -19.78 -2.71 -9.03
C HIS A 69 -18.49 -1.91 -9.25
N GLN A 70 -17.35 -2.36 -8.73
CA GLN A 70 -16.08 -1.66 -8.91
C GLN A 70 -15.63 -1.65 -10.37
N ALA A 71 -15.83 -2.74 -11.11
CA ALA A 71 -15.51 -2.82 -12.53
C ALA A 71 -16.34 -1.83 -13.37
N SER A 72 -17.61 -1.59 -13.03
CA SER A 72 -18.45 -0.62 -13.75
C SER A 72 -17.99 0.84 -13.59
N LEU A 73 -17.35 1.16 -12.46
CA LEU A 73 -16.75 2.47 -12.20
C LEU A 73 -15.43 2.68 -12.96
N VAL A 74 -14.76 1.59 -13.33
CA VAL A 74 -13.45 1.61 -13.98
C VAL A 74 -13.58 1.19 -15.44
N ASN A 75 -14.04 2.11 -16.29
CA ASN A 75 -14.20 1.86 -17.74
C ASN A 75 -12.87 1.85 -18.54
N ARG A 76 -11.79 1.31 -17.96
CA ARG A 76 -10.41 1.56 -18.45
C ARG A 76 -9.50 0.32 -18.52
N ALA A 77 -9.95 -0.84 -18.06
CA ALA A 77 -9.16 -2.06 -18.06
C ALA A 77 -9.99 -3.28 -18.51
N LYS A 78 -9.33 -4.28 -19.08
CA LYS A 78 -9.95 -5.57 -19.44
C LYS A 78 -9.67 -6.66 -18.41
N GLN A 79 -8.67 -6.44 -17.55
CA GLN A 79 -8.22 -7.35 -16.51
C GLN A 79 -8.04 -6.60 -15.19
N TYR A 80 -8.22 -7.33 -14.10
CA TYR A 80 -8.29 -6.76 -12.77
C TYR A 80 -7.54 -7.60 -11.74
N LEU A 81 -7.06 -6.94 -10.69
CA LEU A 81 -6.61 -7.57 -9.45
C LEU A 81 -7.69 -7.33 -8.38
N ALA A 82 -8.19 -8.40 -7.76
CA ALA A 82 -9.07 -8.27 -6.60
C ALA A 82 -8.23 -7.85 -5.40
N TYR A 83 -8.48 -6.64 -4.89
CA TYR A 83 -7.68 -6.04 -3.82
C TYR A 83 -8.47 -5.97 -2.52
N PHE A 84 -8.23 -6.94 -1.63
CA PHE A 84 -8.76 -6.92 -0.27
C PHE A 84 -7.97 -5.90 0.54
N GLN A 85 -8.56 -4.73 0.76
CA GLN A 85 -7.87 -3.56 1.30
C GLN A 85 -8.30 -3.21 2.73
N ALA A 86 -9.60 -3.35 3.04
CA ALA A 86 -10.14 -2.86 4.29
C ALA A 86 -9.64 -3.68 5.48
N TYR A 87 -9.32 -3.00 6.58
CA TYR A 87 -8.88 -3.60 7.84
C TYR A 87 -7.68 -4.56 7.70
N THR A 88 -7.76 -5.73 8.33
CA THR A 88 -6.75 -6.80 8.28
C THR A 88 -7.34 -7.94 7.47
N SER A 89 -7.05 -8.00 6.17
CA SER A 89 -7.77 -8.90 5.23
C SER A 89 -7.44 -10.39 5.37
N THR A 90 -6.69 -10.74 6.41
CA THR A 90 -6.35 -12.10 6.82
C THR A 90 -6.81 -12.41 8.24
N TRP A 91 -7.61 -11.51 8.86
CA TRP A 91 -8.16 -11.67 10.20
C TRP A 91 -9.46 -12.49 10.19
N ALA A 92 -9.34 -13.74 9.77
CA ALA A 92 -10.39 -14.76 9.83
C ALA A 92 -9.75 -16.15 9.73
N GLU A 93 -10.54 -17.19 10.02
CA GLU A 93 -10.15 -18.58 9.76
C GLU A 93 -9.76 -18.77 8.29
N VAL A 94 -8.70 -19.56 8.04
CA VAL A 94 -8.13 -19.72 6.69
C VAL A 94 -9.14 -20.23 5.66
N GLN A 95 -10.12 -21.04 6.09
CA GLN A 95 -11.18 -21.55 5.22
C GLN A 95 -12.17 -20.45 4.80
N VAL A 96 -12.42 -19.46 5.65
CA VAL A 96 -13.23 -18.29 5.31
C VAL A 96 -12.49 -17.44 4.27
N LEU A 97 -11.18 -17.22 4.48
CA LEU A 97 -10.33 -16.51 3.52
C LEU A 97 -10.31 -17.22 2.16
N ARG A 98 -10.13 -18.55 2.16
CA ARG A 98 -10.16 -19.40 0.97
C ARG A 98 -11.47 -19.24 0.20
N ALA A 99 -12.61 -19.31 0.89
CA ALA A 99 -13.91 -19.14 0.25
C ALA A 99 -14.05 -17.76 -0.43
N MET A 100 -13.62 -16.68 0.24
CA MET A 100 -13.68 -15.33 -0.32
C MET A 100 -12.73 -15.12 -1.49
N TYR A 101 -11.49 -15.60 -1.38
CA TYR A 101 -10.50 -15.50 -2.45
C TYR A 101 -10.91 -16.32 -3.67
N GLN A 102 -11.51 -17.50 -3.45
CA GLN A 102 -12.07 -18.32 -4.52
C GLN A 102 -13.20 -17.61 -5.28
N GLN A 103 -14.11 -16.93 -4.57
CA GLN A 103 -15.14 -16.12 -5.22
C GLN A 103 -14.57 -14.99 -6.08
N ALA A 104 -13.47 -14.38 -5.64
CA ALA A 104 -12.80 -13.32 -6.39
C ALA A 104 -12.15 -13.85 -7.67
N VAL A 105 -11.31 -14.88 -7.57
CA VAL A 105 -10.56 -15.40 -8.74
C VAL A 105 -11.44 -16.18 -9.72
N ALA A 106 -12.64 -16.61 -9.32
CA ALA A 106 -13.60 -17.25 -10.23
C ALA A 106 -14.19 -16.28 -11.28
N GLN A 107 -14.00 -14.97 -11.13
CA GLN A 107 -14.44 -13.99 -12.13
C GLN A 107 -13.47 -13.96 -13.31
N ALA A 108 -14.00 -14.07 -14.54
CA ALA A 108 -13.21 -14.29 -15.77
C ALA A 108 -12.16 -13.23 -16.08
N ASN A 109 -12.32 -12.02 -15.56
CA ASN A 109 -11.44 -10.87 -15.78
C ASN A 109 -10.46 -10.62 -14.61
N ILE A 110 -10.41 -11.49 -13.60
CA ILE A 110 -9.48 -11.38 -12.47
C ILE A 110 -8.20 -12.18 -12.75
N VAL A 111 -7.06 -11.49 -12.76
CA VAL A 111 -5.73 -12.09 -13.00
C VAL A 111 -4.95 -12.38 -11.72
N GLY A 112 -5.50 -11.99 -10.57
CA GLY A 112 -4.84 -12.21 -9.29
C GLY A 112 -5.41 -11.42 -8.12
N LEU A 113 -4.67 -11.49 -7.01
CA LEU A 113 -5.08 -11.00 -5.71
C LEU A 113 -4.05 -10.03 -5.15
N CYS A 114 -4.53 -8.97 -4.50
CA CYS A 114 -3.76 -8.16 -3.58
C CYS A 114 -4.42 -8.29 -2.20
N VAL A 115 -3.65 -8.65 -1.18
CA VAL A 115 -4.19 -8.86 0.18
C VAL A 115 -3.49 -7.91 1.14
N GLY A 116 -4.21 -6.86 1.54
CA GLY A 116 -3.78 -5.86 2.50
C GLY A 116 -3.99 -6.33 3.94
N THR A 117 -2.89 -6.45 4.69
CA THR A 117 -2.95 -6.95 6.06
C THR A 117 -1.84 -6.37 6.95
N ARG A 118 -1.85 -6.77 8.22
CA ARG A 118 -0.79 -6.48 9.17
C ARG A 118 0.23 -7.62 9.18
N PRO A 119 1.53 -7.33 9.35
CA PRO A 119 2.58 -8.35 9.50
C PRO A 119 2.31 -9.44 10.54
N ASP A 120 1.68 -9.09 11.65
CA ASP A 120 1.36 -9.97 12.78
C ASP A 120 0.08 -10.79 12.59
N CYS A 121 -0.56 -10.69 11.42
CA CYS A 121 -1.82 -11.40 11.11
C CYS A 121 -1.68 -12.33 9.91
N VAL A 122 -0.47 -12.85 9.66
CA VAL A 122 -0.19 -13.72 8.51
C VAL A 122 0.42 -15.05 8.99
N PRO A 123 -0.38 -15.95 9.58
CA PRO A 123 0.09 -17.27 9.97
C PRO A 123 0.48 -18.10 8.75
N ASP A 124 1.25 -19.17 8.94
CA ASP A 124 1.73 -20.04 7.85
C ASP A 124 0.59 -20.53 6.94
N ALA A 125 -0.55 -20.92 7.51
CA ALA A 125 -1.70 -21.35 6.73
C ALA A 125 -2.22 -20.28 5.74
N VAL A 126 -2.09 -18.99 6.07
CA VAL A 126 -2.43 -17.89 5.14
C VAL A 126 -1.38 -17.76 4.04
N LEU A 127 -0.10 -17.88 4.39
CA LEU A 127 0.97 -17.86 3.40
C LEU A 127 0.86 -19.04 2.42
N ASP A 128 0.57 -20.22 2.93
CA ASP A 128 0.37 -21.44 2.14
C ASP A 128 -0.85 -21.27 1.21
N LEU A 129 -1.97 -20.77 1.73
CA LEU A 129 -3.16 -20.45 0.92
C LEU A 129 -2.84 -19.50 -0.24
N LEU A 130 -2.07 -18.43 0.02
CA LEU A 130 -1.68 -17.48 -1.02
C LEU A 130 -0.72 -18.11 -2.03
N SER A 131 0.19 -18.99 -1.59
CA SER A 131 1.10 -19.74 -2.45
C SER A 131 0.32 -20.65 -3.41
N GLU A 132 -0.72 -21.34 -2.93
CA GLU A 132 -1.57 -22.18 -3.78
C GLU A 132 -2.20 -21.39 -4.94
N TYR A 133 -2.64 -20.15 -4.71
CA TYR A 133 -3.16 -19.31 -5.81
C TYR A 133 -2.05 -18.87 -6.76
N LYS A 134 -0.86 -18.54 -6.24
CA LYS A 134 0.30 -18.23 -7.07
C LYS A 134 0.70 -19.43 -7.95
N GLU A 135 0.68 -20.64 -7.41
CA GLU A 135 1.00 -21.89 -8.13
C GLU A 135 -0.01 -22.19 -9.24
N LYS A 136 -1.27 -21.76 -9.07
CA LYS A 136 -2.31 -21.78 -10.12
C LYS A 136 -2.12 -20.72 -11.20
N GLY A 137 -1.07 -19.90 -11.12
CA GLY A 137 -0.72 -18.89 -12.12
C GLY A 137 -1.30 -17.49 -11.86
N TYR A 138 -1.92 -17.27 -10.69
CA TYR A 138 -2.43 -15.94 -10.33
C TYR A 138 -1.31 -15.01 -9.85
N GLU A 139 -1.44 -13.71 -10.15
CA GLU A 139 -0.56 -12.68 -9.60
C GLU A 139 -0.95 -12.38 -8.15
N ILE A 140 -0.09 -12.74 -7.20
CA ILE A 140 -0.35 -12.57 -5.77
C ILE A 140 0.59 -11.54 -5.16
N TRP A 141 0.00 -10.51 -4.56
CA TRP A 141 0.70 -9.52 -3.74
C TRP A 141 0.20 -9.57 -2.30
N LEU A 142 1.10 -9.89 -1.38
CA LEU A 142 0.88 -9.68 0.05
C LEU A 142 1.27 -8.24 0.39
N GLU A 143 0.29 -7.39 0.70
CA GLU A 143 0.55 -5.99 1.07
C GLU A 143 0.58 -5.84 2.60
N LEU A 144 1.76 -5.54 3.15
CA LEU A 144 2.00 -5.45 4.59
C LEU A 144 2.02 -4.00 5.07
N GLY A 145 1.13 -3.68 6.01
CA GLY A 145 1.06 -2.37 6.64
C GLY A 145 2.17 -2.13 7.67
N LEU A 146 3.40 -1.86 7.25
CA LEU A 146 4.51 -1.56 8.16
C LEU A 146 4.45 -0.14 8.72
N GLN A 147 4.22 0.83 7.85
CA GLN A 147 4.23 2.28 8.07
C GLN A 147 5.62 2.88 8.28
N THR A 148 6.42 2.33 9.19
CA THR A 148 7.80 2.76 9.50
C THR A 148 8.60 1.61 10.08
N ALA A 149 9.93 1.60 9.89
CA ALA A 149 10.82 0.60 10.50
C ALA A 149 11.29 1.01 11.91
N HIS A 150 10.74 2.09 12.48
CA HIS A 150 11.12 2.64 13.78
C HIS A 150 10.15 2.19 14.87
N ASP A 151 10.56 1.22 15.69
CA ASP A 151 9.69 0.64 16.75
C ASP A 151 9.19 1.69 17.75
N LYS A 152 9.99 2.73 18.04
CA LYS A 152 9.56 3.85 18.87
C LYS A 152 8.36 4.60 18.26
N THR A 153 8.38 4.81 16.95
CA THR A 153 7.26 5.43 16.22
C THR A 153 6.08 4.47 16.14
N LEU A 154 6.32 3.19 15.85
CA LEU A 154 5.27 2.15 15.83
C LEU A 154 4.52 2.10 17.17
N HIS A 155 5.24 2.10 18.29
CA HIS A 155 4.64 2.18 19.62
C HIS A 155 3.84 3.48 19.82
N ARG A 156 4.42 4.64 19.45
CA ARG A 156 3.77 5.95 19.57
C ARG A 156 2.45 6.04 18.81
N ILE A 157 2.35 5.39 17.64
CA ILE A 157 1.13 5.38 16.82
C ILE A 157 0.19 4.22 17.15
N ASN A 158 0.41 3.55 18.28
CA ASN A 158 -0.34 2.38 18.73
C ASN A 158 -0.39 1.30 17.65
N ARG A 159 0.74 0.99 17.01
CA ARG A 159 0.84 -0.16 16.11
C ARG A 159 1.14 -1.41 16.94
N GLY A 160 0.36 -2.46 16.75
CA GLY A 160 0.47 -3.69 17.57
C GLY A 160 1.51 -4.71 17.07
N HIS A 161 2.48 -4.30 16.25
CA HIS A 161 3.62 -5.13 15.85
C HIS A 161 4.86 -4.25 15.71
N ASP A 162 6.03 -4.87 15.77
CA ASP A 162 7.34 -4.25 15.59
C ASP A 162 7.90 -4.50 14.17
N PHE A 163 9.10 -3.97 13.91
CA PHE A 163 9.82 -4.19 12.66
C PHE A 163 10.30 -5.64 12.51
N ALA A 164 10.71 -6.31 13.59
CA ALA A 164 11.16 -7.70 13.56
C ALA A 164 10.05 -8.65 13.06
N CYS A 165 8.80 -8.42 13.48
CA CYS A 165 7.63 -9.13 12.97
C CYS A 165 7.46 -8.94 11.47
N TYR A 166 7.61 -7.71 10.98
CA TYR A 166 7.58 -7.43 9.54
C TYR A 166 8.69 -8.17 8.78
N GLN A 167 9.91 -8.20 9.31
CA GLN A 167 11.03 -8.89 8.66
C GLN A 167 10.76 -10.38 8.54
N ARG A 168 10.31 -11.02 9.62
CA ARG A 168 9.97 -12.45 9.64
C ARG A 168 8.88 -12.75 8.64
N THR A 169 7.75 -12.04 8.68
CA THR A 169 6.62 -12.27 7.78
C THR A 169 6.99 -12.06 6.31
N THR A 170 7.79 -11.04 6.01
CA THR A 170 8.27 -10.77 4.64
C THR A 170 9.14 -11.91 4.14
N ARG A 171 10.12 -12.37 4.93
CA ARG A 171 11.00 -13.48 4.55
C ARG A 171 10.21 -14.78 4.32
N LEU A 172 9.31 -15.14 5.25
CA LEU A 172 8.46 -16.33 5.11
C LEU A 172 7.55 -16.29 3.88
N ALA A 173 7.04 -15.11 3.50
CA ALA A 173 6.26 -14.93 2.29
C ALA A 173 7.12 -15.11 1.03
N ARG A 174 8.33 -14.54 1.02
CA ARG A 174 9.26 -14.65 -0.11
C ARG A 174 9.82 -16.06 -0.30
N GLU A 175 10.04 -16.79 0.79
CA GLU A 175 10.42 -18.21 0.73
C GLU A 175 9.37 -19.07 0.00
N ARG A 176 8.10 -18.64 0.03
CA ARG A 176 6.99 -19.25 -0.73
C ARG A 176 6.80 -18.63 -2.12
N GLY A 177 7.70 -17.75 -2.54
CA GLY A 177 7.64 -17.08 -3.84
C GLY A 177 6.50 -16.06 -3.98
N LEU A 178 5.96 -15.55 -2.86
CA LEU A 178 4.97 -14.48 -2.86
C LEU A 178 5.66 -13.13 -3.00
N LYS A 179 5.07 -12.23 -3.79
CA LYS A 179 5.51 -10.84 -3.87
C LYS A 179 5.01 -10.06 -2.66
N VAL A 180 5.90 -9.31 -2.02
CA VAL A 180 5.58 -8.49 -0.85
C VAL A 180 5.59 -7.01 -1.21
N CYS A 181 4.49 -6.31 -0.89
CA CYS A 181 4.41 -4.85 -0.98
C CYS A 181 4.37 -4.22 0.41
N SER A 182 5.24 -3.26 0.69
CA SER A 182 5.26 -2.57 1.99
C SER A 182 4.52 -1.24 1.93
N HIS A 183 3.60 -1.06 2.87
CA HIS A 183 2.90 0.20 3.07
C HIS A 183 3.73 1.10 3.99
N LEU A 184 4.11 2.28 3.52
CA LEU A 184 4.95 3.24 4.25
C LEU A 184 4.28 4.61 4.35
N ILE A 185 4.50 5.30 5.47
CA ILE A 185 3.94 6.63 5.75
C ILE A 185 5.08 7.62 5.95
N VAL A 186 5.01 8.74 5.24
CA VAL A 186 5.90 9.89 5.44
C VAL A 186 5.19 10.94 6.30
N GLY A 187 5.89 11.51 7.28
CA GLY A 187 5.35 12.53 8.17
C GLY A 187 4.73 11.98 9.46
N LEU A 188 5.14 10.79 9.90
CA LEU A 188 4.75 10.27 11.21
C LEU A 188 5.33 11.14 12.35
N PRO A 189 4.67 11.21 13.53
CA PRO A 189 5.09 12.13 14.58
C PRO A 189 6.50 11.83 15.11
N GLY A 190 7.40 12.80 14.94
CA GLY A 190 8.80 12.69 15.36
C GLY A 190 9.72 12.11 14.28
N GLU A 191 9.20 11.79 13.10
CA GLU A 191 9.99 11.36 11.96
C GLU A 191 10.23 12.51 10.99
N GLY A 192 11.42 12.53 10.40
CA GLY A 192 11.82 13.43 9.31
C GLY A 192 12.43 12.62 8.17
N GLN A 193 13.03 13.31 7.19
CA GLN A 193 13.56 12.68 5.98
C GLN A 193 14.48 11.48 6.26
N GLN A 194 15.41 11.62 7.20
CA GLN A 194 16.36 10.55 7.54
C GLN A 194 15.68 9.29 8.06
N HIS A 195 14.60 9.41 8.83
CA HIS A 195 13.84 8.25 9.30
C HIS A 195 13.16 7.51 8.13
N GLY A 196 12.71 8.25 7.12
CA GLY A 196 12.15 7.70 5.89
C GLY A 196 13.19 6.92 5.08
N LEU A 197 14.41 7.45 4.95
CA LEU A 197 15.52 6.77 4.27
C LEU A 197 15.98 5.51 5.02
N GLU A 198 16.12 5.59 6.34
CA GLU A 198 16.45 4.42 7.17
C GLU A 198 15.35 3.34 7.11
N THR A 199 14.08 3.76 7.06
CA THR A 199 12.95 2.83 6.85
C THR A 199 13.04 2.16 5.49
N LEU A 200 13.32 2.93 4.43
CA LEU A 200 13.47 2.39 3.09
C LEU A 200 14.61 1.37 3.03
N GLU A 201 15.79 1.72 3.51
CA GLU A 201 16.97 0.86 3.50
C GLU A 201 16.66 -0.49 4.15
N LYS A 202 16.11 -0.48 5.36
CA LYS A 202 15.73 -1.68 6.11
C LYS A 202 14.68 -2.53 5.39
N VAL A 203 13.71 -1.90 4.73
CA VAL A 203 12.64 -2.57 3.97
C VAL A 203 13.17 -3.20 2.68
N VAL A 204 14.08 -2.51 1.99
CA VAL A 204 14.80 -3.03 0.82
C VAL A 204 15.69 -4.21 1.21
N GLU A 205 16.47 -4.10 2.28
CA GLU A 205 17.34 -5.16 2.80
C GLU A 205 16.53 -6.40 3.21
N THR A 206 15.35 -6.20 3.79
CA THR A 206 14.42 -7.29 4.12
C THR A 206 13.90 -7.99 2.86
N GLY A 207 13.87 -7.26 1.74
CA GLY A 207 13.66 -7.83 0.42
C GLY A 207 12.29 -7.56 -0.17
N VAL A 208 11.71 -6.38 0.07
CA VAL A 208 10.43 -5.99 -0.51
C VAL A 208 10.45 -6.03 -2.05
N ASP A 209 9.34 -6.42 -2.68
CA ASP A 209 9.17 -6.38 -4.14
C ASP A 209 8.45 -5.10 -4.61
N GLY A 210 7.65 -4.48 -3.73
CA GLY A 210 6.95 -3.24 -4.04
C GLY A 210 6.73 -2.30 -2.87
N ILE A 211 6.58 -1.01 -3.13
CA ILE A 211 6.38 0.01 -2.11
C ILE A 211 5.08 0.77 -2.38
N LYS A 212 4.30 0.97 -1.32
CA LYS A 212 3.12 1.81 -1.30
C LYS A 212 3.40 2.99 -0.38
N LEU A 213 3.79 4.13 -0.93
CA LEU A 213 4.11 5.32 -0.16
C LEU A 213 2.89 6.26 -0.05
N HIS A 214 2.72 6.91 1.09
CA HIS A 214 1.78 8.00 1.23
C HIS A 214 2.15 8.98 2.34
N PRO A 215 1.68 10.24 2.26
CA PRO A 215 1.78 11.17 3.38
C PRO A 215 0.88 10.73 4.54
N LEU A 216 1.22 11.13 5.75
CA LEU A 216 0.34 11.00 6.90
C LEU A 216 -0.93 11.84 6.67
N HIS A 217 -2.07 11.17 6.62
CA HIS A 217 -3.37 11.83 6.67
C HIS A 217 -3.86 11.87 8.11
N ILE A 218 -4.21 13.06 8.57
CA ILE A 218 -4.97 13.29 9.79
C ILE A 218 -6.44 13.32 9.39
N VAL A 219 -7.19 12.35 9.86
CA VAL A 219 -8.58 12.10 9.44
C VAL A 219 -9.53 12.13 10.63
N THR A 220 -10.77 12.58 10.41
CA THR A 220 -11.82 12.66 11.44
C THR A 220 -11.99 11.32 12.15
N GLY A 221 -12.31 11.37 13.45
CA GLY A 221 -12.50 10.18 14.27
C GLY A 221 -11.23 9.43 14.67
N SER A 222 -10.06 9.80 14.14
CA SER A 222 -8.77 9.25 14.58
C SER A 222 -8.29 9.88 15.90
N ILE A 223 -7.38 9.21 16.62
CA ILE A 223 -6.76 9.78 17.82
C ILE A 223 -5.90 10.99 17.45
N MET A 224 -5.23 10.93 16.29
CA MET A 224 -4.44 12.04 15.78
C MET A 224 -5.27 13.27 15.43
N ALA A 225 -6.53 13.13 15.01
CA ALA A 225 -7.42 14.28 14.83
C ALA A 225 -7.57 15.09 16.12
N LYS A 226 -7.80 14.42 17.24
CA LYS A 226 -7.89 15.10 18.56
C LYS A 226 -6.60 15.81 18.96
N ALA A 227 -5.45 15.24 18.60
CA ALA A 227 -4.15 15.86 18.86
C ALA A 227 -3.93 17.09 17.97
N TRP A 228 -4.33 17.01 16.71
CA TRP A 228 -4.27 18.10 15.74
C TRP A 228 -5.20 19.25 16.10
N GLU A 229 -6.46 18.97 16.44
CA GLU A 229 -7.45 19.95 16.92
C GLU A 229 -6.96 20.69 18.19
N ALA A 230 -6.18 20.02 19.03
CA ALA A 230 -5.57 20.59 20.22
C ALA A 230 -4.23 21.32 19.94
N GLY A 231 -3.79 21.45 18.68
CA GLY A 231 -2.53 22.10 18.30
C GLY A 231 -1.26 21.33 18.70
N ARG A 232 -1.38 20.03 19.01
CA ARG A 232 -0.26 19.17 19.46
C ARG A 232 0.35 18.31 18.36
N LEU A 233 -0.21 18.39 17.15
CA LEU A 233 0.24 17.67 15.96
C LEU A 233 -0.03 18.56 14.74
N SER A 234 0.92 18.58 13.80
CA SER A 234 0.75 19.23 12.50
C SER A 234 0.76 18.18 11.39
N GLY A 235 0.11 18.51 10.26
CA GLY A 235 0.28 17.73 9.03
C GLY A 235 1.66 17.99 8.43
N ILE A 236 2.13 17.07 7.59
CA ILE A 236 3.36 17.28 6.82
C ILE A 236 3.11 18.31 5.70
N GLU A 237 4.05 19.24 5.54
CA GLU A 237 4.01 20.20 4.45
C GLU A 237 4.31 19.52 3.10
N LEU A 238 3.79 20.10 2.01
CA LEU A 238 3.95 19.52 0.68
C LEU A 238 5.43 19.42 0.27
N ASP A 239 6.22 20.45 0.59
CA ASP A 239 7.65 20.47 0.24
C ASP A 239 8.43 19.40 1.03
N ASP A 240 8.17 19.26 2.33
CA ASP A 240 8.77 18.23 3.18
C ASP A 240 8.43 16.81 2.69
N TYR A 241 7.16 16.60 2.29
CA TYR A 241 6.74 15.34 1.69
C TYR A 241 7.46 15.08 0.37
N THR A 242 7.50 16.07 -0.51
CA THR A 242 8.12 15.99 -1.84
C THR A 242 9.58 15.61 -1.73
N VAL A 243 10.34 16.30 -0.88
CA VAL A 243 11.77 16.08 -0.67
C VAL A 243 12.02 14.70 -0.04
N THR A 244 11.22 14.32 0.96
CA THR A 244 11.38 13.01 1.61
C THR A 244 11.03 11.86 0.68
N ALA A 245 9.87 11.90 0.03
CA ALA A 245 9.42 10.87 -0.90
C ALA A 245 10.32 10.79 -2.14
N GLY A 246 10.77 11.93 -2.67
CA GLY A 246 11.70 12.01 -3.79
C GLY A 246 13.05 11.35 -3.47
N GLU A 247 13.64 11.63 -2.31
CA GLU A 247 14.87 10.96 -1.89
C GLU A 247 14.67 9.47 -1.66
N MET A 248 13.55 9.04 -1.06
CA MET A 248 13.25 7.62 -0.94
C MET A 248 13.18 6.95 -2.32
N ILE A 249 12.54 7.59 -3.31
CA ILE A 249 12.45 7.03 -4.67
C ILE A 249 13.84 6.93 -5.32
N ARG A 250 14.68 7.98 -5.21
CA ARG A 250 16.05 7.98 -5.75
C ARG A 250 16.94 6.89 -5.15
N HIS A 251 16.69 6.54 -3.87
CA HIS A 251 17.39 5.48 -3.15
C HIS A 251 16.71 4.11 -3.23
N THR A 252 15.66 3.96 -4.04
CA THR A 252 14.98 2.68 -4.24
C THR A 252 15.56 1.97 -5.47
N PRO A 253 16.01 0.70 -5.36
CA PRO A 253 16.45 -0.09 -6.51
C PRO A 253 15.41 -0.13 -7.64
N PRO A 254 15.82 -0.08 -8.93
CA PRO A 254 14.92 0.04 -10.07
C PRO A 254 13.95 -1.15 -10.23
N GLU A 255 14.30 -2.33 -9.72
CA GLU A 255 13.47 -3.53 -9.72
C GLU A 255 12.26 -3.46 -8.77
N ILE A 256 12.29 -2.58 -7.75
CA ILE A 256 11.20 -2.45 -6.79
C ILE A 256 10.09 -1.60 -7.39
N VAL A 257 8.86 -2.11 -7.31
CA VAL A 257 7.70 -1.50 -7.96
C VAL A 257 6.94 -0.58 -7.02
N TYR A 258 6.78 0.69 -7.37
CA TYR A 258 5.92 1.61 -6.63
C TYR A 258 4.45 1.40 -6.97
N HIS A 259 3.67 0.87 -6.03
CA HIS A 259 2.22 0.74 -6.11
C HIS A 259 1.51 2.10 -6.07
N ARG A 260 2.10 3.05 -5.35
CA ARG A 260 1.79 4.48 -5.40
C ARG A 260 2.89 5.25 -4.67
N ILE A 261 2.99 6.52 -5.03
CA ILE A 261 3.91 7.50 -4.43
C ILE A 261 3.19 8.63 -3.70
N SER A 262 1.86 8.60 -3.64
CA SER A 262 1.01 9.55 -2.94
C SER A 262 -0.40 8.95 -2.79
N ALA A 263 -1.15 9.44 -1.81
CA ALA A 263 -2.54 9.04 -1.58
C ALA A 263 -3.44 10.27 -1.45
N SER A 264 -4.75 10.03 -1.44
CA SER A 264 -5.73 11.07 -1.18
C SER A 264 -6.77 10.62 -0.18
N ALA A 265 -7.27 11.54 0.63
CA ALA A 265 -8.47 11.38 1.43
C ALA A 265 -9.37 12.59 1.18
N ARG A 266 -10.69 12.42 1.16
CA ARG A 266 -11.63 13.51 0.83
C ARG A 266 -12.10 14.22 2.07
N ARG A 267 -12.40 15.51 1.96
CA ARG A 267 -13.17 16.24 2.97
C ARG A 267 -14.63 15.73 2.98
N PRO A 268 -15.33 15.77 4.13
CA PRO A 268 -14.89 16.29 5.43
C PRO A 268 -14.02 15.31 6.24
N THR A 269 -13.76 14.10 5.73
CA THR A 269 -12.97 13.09 6.46
C THR A 269 -11.50 13.47 6.60
N LEU A 270 -10.89 14.08 5.59
CA LEU A 270 -9.54 14.64 5.67
C LEU A 270 -9.55 15.96 6.45
N LEU A 271 -8.71 16.04 7.49
CA LEU A 271 -8.47 17.26 8.27
C LEU A 271 -7.15 17.93 7.86
N ALA A 272 -6.07 17.15 7.74
CA ALA A 272 -4.77 17.66 7.34
C ALA A 272 -3.85 16.55 6.76
N PRO A 273 -2.85 16.91 5.95
CA PRO A 273 -2.70 18.22 5.31
C PRO A 273 -3.67 18.36 4.12
N LEU A 274 -4.18 19.57 3.86
CA LEU A 274 -5.26 19.78 2.90
C LEU A 274 -4.86 19.51 1.45
N TRP A 275 -3.57 19.63 1.11
CA TRP A 275 -3.06 19.29 -0.22
C TRP A 275 -3.27 17.80 -0.57
N CYS A 276 -3.48 16.93 0.43
CA CYS A 276 -3.81 15.51 0.24
C CYS A 276 -5.25 15.27 -0.22
N GLU A 277 -6.10 16.30 -0.33
CA GLU A 277 -7.44 16.13 -0.91
C GLU A 277 -7.35 15.63 -2.36
N ASN A 278 -6.29 16.07 -3.07
CA ASN A 278 -5.99 15.63 -4.40
C ASN A 278 -4.59 15.02 -4.48
N ARG A 279 -4.52 13.68 -4.67
CA ARG A 279 -3.25 12.96 -4.80
C ARG A 279 -2.35 13.49 -5.93
N TRP A 280 -2.94 14.10 -6.97
CA TRP A 280 -2.18 14.62 -8.12
C TRP A 280 -1.20 15.71 -7.70
N THR A 281 -1.52 16.52 -6.69
CA THR A 281 -0.64 17.58 -6.19
C THR A 281 0.70 17.00 -5.75
N GLY A 282 0.70 16.02 -4.82
CA GLY A 282 1.93 15.38 -4.38
C GLY A 282 2.65 14.60 -5.49
N MET A 283 1.90 13.99 -6.42
CA MET A 283 2.53 13.28 -7.55
C MET A 283 3.25 14.23 -8.53
N LEU A 284 2.69 15.41 -8.78
CA LEU A 284 3.29 16.42 -9.65
C LEU A 284 4.57 16.99 -9.06
N GLU A 285 4.56 17.28 -7.76
CA GLU A 285 5.74 17.79 -7.07
C GLU A 285 6.87 16.76 -7.01
N ILE A 286 6.54 15.48 -6.80
CA ILE A 286 7.53 14.39 -6.90
C ILE A 286 8.05 14.24 -8.34
N ASP A 287 7.18 14.33 -9.35
CA ASP A 287 7.58 14.28 -10.77
C ASP A 287 8.59 15.40 -11.10
N ARG A 288 8.34 16.63 -10.61
CA ARG A 288 9.25 17.78 -10.73
C ARG A 288 10.57 17.54 -10.01
N TYR A 289 10.50 17.11 -8.75
CA TYR A 289 11.68 16.80 -7.93
C TYR A 289 12.60 15.77 -8.62
N LEU A 290 12.04 14.68 -9.15
CA LEU A 290 12.80 13.61 -9.79
C LEU A 290 13.40 14.04 -11.14
N GLN A 291 12.75 14.95 -11.87
CA GLN A 291 13.34 15.53 -13.09
C GLN A 291 14.59 16.35 -12.77
N GLU A 292 14.59 17.08 -11.66
CA GLU A 292 15.69 17.95 -11.25
C GLU A 292 16.82 17.18 -10.56
N ASN A 293 16.49 16.15 -9.76
CA ASN A 293 17.45 15.48 -8.87
C ASN A 293 17.83 14.06 -9.32
N GLY A 294 17.08 13.48 -10.26
CA GLY A 294 17.31 12.13 -10.78
C GLY A 294 16.17 11.17 -10.50
N VAL A 295 16.08 10.14 -11.34
CA VAL A 295 15.03 9.11 -11.34
C VAL A 295 15.20 8.09 -10.21
N GLN A 296 14.26 7.16 -10.07
CA GLN A 296 14.38 6.01 -9.16
C GLN A 296 15.74 5.32 -9.34
N GLY A 297 16.41 4.96 -8.24
CA GLY A 297 17.70 4.29 -8.24
C GLY A 297 18.91 5.15 -8.65
N SER A 298 18.71 6.43 -9.02
CA SER A 298 19.81 7.32 -9.42
C SER A 298 20.82 7.56 -8.29
N ALA A 299 20.38 7.68 -7.04
CA ALA A 299 21.28 7.83 -5.89
C ALA A 299 22.08 6.55 -5.59
N LEU A 300 21.64 5.40 -6.12
CA LEU A 300 22.36 4.13 -6.02
C LEU A 300 23.29 3.86 -7.22
N GLY A 301 23.40 4.80 -8.18
CA GLY A 301 24.09 4.56 -9.45
C GLY A 301 23.40 3.54 -10.37
N ARG A 302 22.14 3.20 -10.09
CA ARG A 302 21.32 2.24 -10.86
C ARG A 302 20.01 2.89 -11.31
N PRO A 303 20.07 3.93 -12.16
CA PRO A 303 18.88 4.69 -12.54
C PRO A 303 17.85 3.83 -13.27
N TRP A 304 16.57 4.06 -12.98
CA TRP A 304 15.45 3.47 -13.70
C TRP A 304 15.51 3.85 -15.18
N VAL A 305 15.38 2.82 -16.03
CA VAL A 305 15.26 2.99 -17.47
C VAL A 305 13.88 2.44 -17.85
N PRO A 306 12.96 3.30 -18.34
CA PRO A 306 11.65 2.82 -18.75
C PRO A 306 11.79 1.80 -19.89
N PRO A 307 10.97 0.74 -19.90
CA PRO A 307 10.95 -0.22 -21.00
C PRO A 307 10.68 0.51 -22.32
N LEU A 308 11.35 0.09 -23.40
CA LEU A 308 11.03 0.57 -24.74
C LEU A 308 9.55 0.30 -25.04
N PRO A 309 8.81 1.25 -25.63
CA PRO A 309 7.44 0.99 -26.03
C PRO A 309 7.44 -0.22 -26.95
N ALA A 310 6.59 -1.21 -26.65
CA ALA A 310 6.38 -2.34 -27.54
C ALA A 310 6.05 -1.76 -28.93
N THR A 311 6.93 -1.98 -29.90
CA THR A 311 6.64 -1.67 -31.29
C THR A 311 5.34 -2.39 -31.64
N ALA A 312 4.31 -1.63 -32.01
CA ALA A 312 3.07 -2.20 -32.48
C ALA A 312 3.40 -3.10 -33.68
N ALA A 313 3.31 -4.41 -33.46
CA ALA A 313 3.31 -5.42 -34.51
C ALA A 313 1.87 -5.65 -34.96
#